data_AF-C8PMQ4-F1
#
_entry.id   AF-C8PMQ4-F1
#
_cell.length_a   1.000
_cell.length_b   1.000
_cell.length_c   1.000
_cell.angle_alpha   90.00
_cell.angle_beta   90.00
_cell.angle_gamma   90.00
#
_symmetry.space_group_name_H-M   'P 1'
#
loop_
_entity.id
_entity.type
_entity.pdbx_description
1 polymer ?
#
loop_
_entity_poly.entity_id
_entity_poly.type
_entity_poly.pdbx_seq_one_letter_code
_entity_poly.pdbx_strand_id
1 'polypeptide(L)'
;MDFKDKEAADFIFKRHYDFLPDGNIRFTITFTDKRHHTTHSDFTVLHPLQRQTLLTLFEQTGFRSVATYSDYSFTQSCPEDYAVVYAAKK
;
A
#
# COMPACT_ATOMS: atom_id res chain seq x y z
N MET A 1 9.09 -3.83 11.34
CA MET A 1 8.84 -2.44 11.77
C MET A 1 7.68 -2.50 12.74
N ASP A 2 7.83 -2.00 13.97
CA ASP A 2 6.78 -2.12 14.97
C ASP A 2 5.84 -0.91 14.87
N PHE A 3 4.58 -1.17 14.49
CA PHE A 3 3.58 -0.12 14.36
C PHE A 3 2.79 -0.03 15.65
N LYS A 4 2.75 1.17 16.24
CA LYS A 4 1.98 1.40 17.47
C LYS A 4 0.52 0.98 17.30
N ASP A 5 0.03 0.21 18.27
CA ASP A 5 -1.38 -0.08 18.44
C ASP A 5 -2.19 1.22 18.46
N LYS A 6 -3.32 1.21 17.77
CA LYS A 6 -4.27 2.32 17.73
C LYS A 6 -5.43 1.98 18.65
N GLU A 7 -5.31 2.43 19.88
CA GLU A 7 -6.36 2.28 20.87
C GLU A 7 -7.41 3.39 20.78
N ALA A 8 -8.67 2.97 20.83
CA ALA A 8 -9.83 3.81 21.08
C ALA A 8 -10.53 3.36 22.37
N ALA A 9 -11.61 4.05 22.74
CA ALA A 9 -12.39 3.72 23.95
C ALA A 9 -12.88 2.26 23.94
N ASP A 10 -13.41 1.80 22.80
CA ASP A 10 -14.06 0.49 22.69
C ASP A 10 -13.27 -0.52 21.85
N PHE A 11 -12.20 -0.08 21.18
CA PHE A 11 -11.53 -0.88 20.17
C PHE A 11 -10.01 -0.76 20.26
N ILE A 12 -9.31 -1.81 19.82
CA ILE A 12 -7.86 -1.79 19.55
C ILE A 12 -7.65 -2.22 18.11
N PHE A 13 -6.99 -1.37 17.33
CA PHE A 13 -6.54 -1.72 15.98
C PHE A 13 -5.04 -1.95 16.00
N LYS A 14 -4.62 -3.11 15.51
CA LYS A 14 -3.21 -3.46 15.30
C LYS A 14 -2.97 -3.71 13.83
N ARG A 15 -1.77 -3.36 13.38
CA ARG A 15 -1.31 -3.68 12.02
C ARG A 15 0.06 -4.29 12.09
N HIS A 16 0.27 -5.32 11.29
CA HIS A 16 1.53 -6.05 11.24
C HIS A 16 1.93 -6.31 9.79
N TYR A 17 3.23 -6.32 9.54
CA TYR A 17 3.80 -6.55 8.21
C TYR A 17 4.88 -7.62 8.32
N ASP A 18 4.65 -8.77 7.69
CA ASP A 18 5.65 -9.81 7.52
C ASP A 18 6.26 -9.72 6.13
N PHE A 19 7.59 -9.60 6.05
CA PHE A 19 8.33 -9.66 4.80
C PHE A 19 8.56 -11.13 4.44
N LEU A 20 8.00 -11.57 3.31
CA LEU A 20 8.03 -12.95 2.87
C LEU A 20 9.29 -13.23 2.02
N PRO A 21 9.75 -14.50 1.92
CA PRO A 21 10.96 -14.86 1.16
C PRO A 21 10.90 -14.54 -0.34
N ASP A 22 9.69 -14.43 -0.90
CA ASP A 22 9.44 -14.10 -2.31
C ASP A 22 9.42 -12.59 -2.59
N GLY A 23 9.68 -11.76 -1.58
CA GLY A 23 9.65 -10.30 -1.67
C GLY A 23 8.26 -9.68 -1.49
N ASN A 24 7.22 -10.49 -1.33
CA ASN A 24 5.88 -10.00 -0.99
C ASN A 24 5.81 -9.60 0.50
N ILE A 25 4.77 -8.85 0.85
CA ILE A 25 4.53 -8.43 2.23
C ILE A 25 3.16 -8.89 2.67
N ARG A 26 3.06 -9.70 3.72
CA ARG A 26 1.78 -10.04 4.34
C ARG A 26 1.39 -8.90 5.28
N PHE A 27 0.35 -8.17 4.92
CA PHE A 27 -0.25 -7.14 5.76
C PHE A 27 -1.42 -7.73 6.54
N THR A 28 -1.28 -7.78 7.86
CA THR A 28 -2.30 -8.32 8.77
C THR A 28 -2.91 -7.18 9.57
N ILE A 29 -4.23 -7.12 9.65
CA ILE A 29 -4.97 -6.24 10.54
C ILE A 29 -5.60 -7.09 11.63
N THR A 30 -5.46 -6.66 12.87
CA THR A 30 -6.18 -7.23 14.01
C THR A 30 -7.05 -6.15 14.64
N PHE A 31 -8.30 -6.50 14.90
CA PHE A 31 -9.30 -5.68 15.55
C PHE A 31 -9.78 -6.37 16.81
N THR A 32 -9.61 -5.73 17.96
CA THR A 32 -10.13 -6.20 19.25
C THR A 32 -11.26 -5.30 19.70
N ASP A 33 -12.43 -5.88 19.96
CA ASP A 33 -13.56 -5.22 20.61
C ASP A 33 -13.43 -5.41 22.13
N LYS A 34 -13.21 -4.30 22.85
CA LYS A 34 -13.01 -4.29 24.30
C LYS A 34 -14.30 -4.61 25.06
N ARG A 35 -15.47 -4.31 24.50
CA ARG A 35 -16.78 -4.51 25.15
C ARG A 35 -17.22 -5.96 25.10
N HIS A 36 -17.03 -6.60 23.96
CA HIS A 36 -17.46 -7.98 23.73
C HIS A 36 -16.35 -9.00 23.96
N HIS A 37 -15.13 -8.54 24.27
CA HIS A 37 -13.94 -9.38 24.43
C HIS A 37 -13.64 -10.26 23.19
N THR A 38 -13.99 -9.77 22.00
CA THR A 38 -13.74 -10.48 20.75
C THR A 38 -12.52 -9.90 20.04
N THR A 39 -11.81 -10.75 19.31
CA THR A 39 -10.69 -10.34 18.46
C THR A 39 -10.85 -11.00 17.10
N HIS A 40 -10.75 -10.18 16.07
CA HIS A 40 -10.82 -10.56 14.67
C HIS A 40 -9.50 -10.22 14.00
N SER A 41 -9.02 -11.10 13.13
CA SER A 41 -7.80 -10.87 12.38
C SER A 41 -8.01 -11.31 10.94
N ASP A 42 -7.51 -10.51 10.02
CA ASP A 42 -7.49 -10.85 8.60
C ASP A 42 -6.22 -10.28 7.96
N PHE A 43 -5.89 -10.76 6.77
CA PHE A 43 -4.68 -10.37 6.07
C PHE A 43 -4.88 -10.27 4.56
N THR A 44 -4.03 -9.45 3.94
CA THR A 44 -3.84 -9.42 2.48
C THR A 44 -2.36 -9.46 2.17
N VAL A 45 -2.02 -10.01 1.01
CA VAL A 45 -0.66 -9.96 0.48
C VAL A 45 -0.51 -8.69 -0.35
N LEU A 46 0.52 -7.92 -0.06
CA LEU A 46 0.96 -6.79 -0.85
C LEU A 46 2.09 -7.25 -1.77
N HIS A 47 2.09 -6.74 -3.00
CA HIS A 47 3.08 -7.04 -4.03
C HIS A 47 3.87 -5.76 -4.34
N PRO A 48 4.95 -5.46 -3.58
CA PRO A 48 5.76 -4.28 -3.84
C PRO A 48 6.31 -4.33 -5.27
N LEU A 49 6.12 -3.24 -6.00
CA LEU A 49 6.65 -3.08 -7.35
C LEU A 49 7.60 -1.90 -7.38
N GLN A 50 8.73 -2.08 -8.05
CA GLN A 50 9.59 -0.96 -8.39
C GLN A 50 8.88 -0.08 -9.42
N ARG A 51 9.00 1.24 -9.26
CA ARG A 51 8.42 2.22 -10.19
C ARG A 51 8.79 1.92 -11.64
N GLN A 52 10.06 1.57 -11.90
CA GLN A 52 10.52 1.26 -13.25
C GLN A 52 9.81 0.04 -13.84
N THR A 53 9.62 -1.03 -13.05
CA THR A 53 8.87 -2.22 -13.47
C THR A 53 7.42 -1.88 -13.81
N LEU A 54 6.77 -1.05 -13.00
CA LEU A 54 5.40 -0.60 -13.26
C LEU A 54 5.30 0.21 -14.57
N LEU A 55 6.25 1.11 -14.83
CA LEU A 55 6.29 1.87 -16.09
C LEU A 55 6.46 0.95 -17.30
N THR A 56 7.35 -0.04 -17.23
CA THR A 56 7.51 -1.05 -18.29
C THR A 56 6.24 -1.87 -18.51
N LEU A 57 5.51 -2.23 -17.44
CA LEU A 57 4.23 -2.95 -17.57
C LEU A 57 3.17 -2.11 -18.30
N PHE A 58 3.13 -0.79 -18.09
CA PHE A 58 2.22 0.07 -18.84
C PHE A 58 2.54 0.08 -20.34
N GLU A 59 3.82 0.18 -20.72
CA GLU A 59 4.22 0.12 -22.13
C GLU A 59 3.85 -1.24 -22.76
N GLN A 60 4.11 -2.34 -22.06
CA GLN A 60 3.79 -3.71 -22.52
C GLN A 60 2.29 -3.95 -22.69
N THR A 61 1.45 -3.28 -21.90
CA THR A 61 -0.01 -3.39 -21.99
C THR A 61 -0.63 -2.46 -23.03
N GLY A 62 0.19 -1.75 -23.81
CA GLY A 62 -0.23 -0.95 -24.95
C GLY A 62 -0.60 0.49 -24.61
N PHE A 63 -0.22 1.00 -23.43
CA PHE A 63 -0.29 2.44 -23.18
C PHE A 63 0.83 3.15 -23.95
N ARG A 64 0.47 4.22 -24.67
CA ARG A 64 1.38 4.99 -25.55
C ARG A 64 2.30 5.93 -24.77
N SER A 65 1.80 6.46 -23.66
CA SER A 65 2.54 7.39 -22.81
C SER A 65 2.02 7.33 -21.39
N VAL A 66 2.94 7.38 -20.43
CA VAL A 66 2.65 7.45 -19.00
C VAL A 66 3.33 8.68 -18.43
N ALA A 67 2.55 9.54 -17.78
CA ALA A 67 3.07 10.64 -16.99
C ALA A 67 2.90 10.33 -15.49
N THR A 68 3.83 10.84 -14.68
CA THR A 68 3.84 10.62 -13.23
C THR A 68 3.82 11.95 -12.49
N TYR A 69 2.95 12.05 -11.49
CA TYR A 69 2.73 13.25 -10.69
C TYR A 69 2.77 12.94 -9.20
N SER A 70 3.17 13.89 -8.36
CA SER A 70 3.17 13.73 -6.90
C SER A 70 1.76 13.81 -6.32
N ASP A 71 0.81 14.38 -7.06
CA ASP A 71 -0.56 14.64 -6.63
C ASP A 71 -1.55 14.69 -7.81
N TYR A 72 -2.83 14.91 -7.49
CA TYR A 72 -3.91 15.06 -8.47
C TYR A 72 -3.99 16.46 -9.09
N SER A 73 -3.13 17.38 -8.68
CA SER A 73 -2.98 18.72 -9.27
C SER A 73 -1.92 18.74 -10.38
N PHE A 74 -1.39 17.56 -10.74
CA PHE A 74 -0.37 17.37 -11.77
C PHE A 74 0.99 18.00 -11.44
N THR A 75 1.35 18.09 -10.15
CA THR A 75 2.72 18.44 -9.74
C THR A 75 3.69 17.38 -10.25
N GLN A 76 4.78 17.77 -10.91
CA GLN A 76 5.75 16.83 -11.47
C GLN A 76 6.38 15.96 -10.38
N SER A 77 6.38 14.64 -10.59
CA SER A 77 6.91 13.68 -9.63
C SER A 77 8.44 13.62 -9.59
N CYS A 78 8.98 13.37 -8.40
CA CYS A 78 10.37 12.97 -8.15
C CYS A 78 10.47 11.55 -7.53
N PRO A 79 11.66 10.94 -7.46
CA PRO A 79 11.86 9.61 -6.89
C PRO A 79 11.51 9.50 -5.40
N GLU A 80 11.60 10.59 -4.65
CA GLU A 80 11.39 10.65 -3.20
C GLU A 80 9.93 10.85 -2.80
N ASP A 81 9.02 10.98 -3.77
CA ASP A 81 7.60 11.17 -3.51
C ASP A 81 7.01 10.01 -2.71
N TYR A 82 6.27 10.35 -1.66
CA TYR A 82 5.55 9.36 -0.85
C TYR A 82 4.39 8.70 -1.61
N ALA A 83 3.74 9.44 -2.51
CA ALA A 83 2.64 8.97 -3.34
C ALA A 83 2.87 9.43 -4.79
N VAL A 84 2.51 8.58 -5.75
CA VAL A 84 2.66 8.88 -7.18
C VAL A 84 1.35 8.58 -7.89
N VAL A 85 0.85 9.56 -8.64
CA VAL A 85 -0.28 9.45 -9.55
C VAL A 85 0.25 9.13 -10.94
N TYR A 86 -0.25 8.05 -11.54
CA TYR A 86 0.10 7.66 -12.91
C TYR A 86 -1.06 8.02 -13.85
N ALA A 87 -0.80 8.86 -14.84
CA ALA A 87 -1.74 9.16 -15.91
C ALA A 87 -1.26 8.50 -17.20
N ALA A 88 -1.99 7.48 -17.66
CA ALA A 88 -1.65 6.73 -18.86
C ALA A 88 -2.62 7.03 -20.00
N LYS A 89 -2.10 7.17 -21.22
CA LYS A 89 -2.88 7.33 -22.45
C LYS A 89 -2.76 6.06 -23.29
N LYS A 90 -3.89 5.49 -23.70
CA LYS A 90 -3.97 4.33 -24.61
C LYS A 90 -3.92 4.75 -26.08
#